data_AF-A0A397GW84-F1
#
_entry.id   AF-A0A397GW84-F1
#
_cell.length_a   1.000
_cell.length_b   1.000
_cell.length_c   1.000
_cell.angle_alpha   90.00
_cell.angle_beta   90.00
_cell.angle_gamma   90.00
#
_symmetry.space_group_name_H-M   'P 1'
#
loop_
_entity.id
_entity.type
_entity.pdbx_description
1 polymer ?
#
loop_
_entity_poly.entity_id
_entity_poly.type
_entity_poly.pdbx_seq_one_letter_code
_entity_poly.pdbx_strand_id
1 'polypeptide(L)'
;MIPIRTGVEYNHPDILYSPPLHAREIISAFNAAVTEQWPSFAPNPTLDIHILNSSLSDIPSTTKFDLVVSPANSYGRLDGAFDDAISRAFCPADDYDALTRAAQKILYELWRGFAPPGSFTLVPFPEEIEDVN
;
A
#
# COMPACT_ATOMS: atom_id res chain seq x y z
N MET A 1 22.22 -20.64 8.15
CA MET A 1 22.55 -20.30 6.75
C MET A 1 22.04 -21.40 5.85
N ILE A 2 20.84 -21.19 5.29
CA ILE A 2 20.15 -22.07 4.35
C ILE A 2 19.53 -21.10 3.33
N PRO A 3 19.90 -21.10 2.04
CA PRO A 3 19.26 -20.24 1.07
C PRO A 3 18.03 -20.97 0.52
N ILE A 4 16.84 -20.49 0.85
CA ILE A 4 15.62 -20.89 0.14
C ILE A 4 15.45 -19.91 -1.03
N ARG A 5 15.78 -20.39 -2.23
CA ARG A 5 15.28 -19.81 -3.49
C ARG A 5 13.80 -20.15 -3.59
N THR A 6 12.93 -19.15 -3.66
CA THR A 6 11.58 -19.28 -4.21
C THR A 6 11.23 -18.06 -5.05
N GLY A 7 11.99 -17.89 -6.15
CA GLY A 7 11.41 -17.34 -7.37
C GLY A 7 10.72 -18.49 -8.09
N VAL A 8 9.38 -18.49 -8.09
CA VAL A 8 8.60 -19.36 -8.96
C VAL A 8 8.34 -18.57 -10.24
N GLU A 9 9.09 -18.89 -11.29
CA GLU A 9 8.77 -18.46 -12.66
C GLU A 9 7.49 -19.16 -13.10
N TYR A 10 6.38 -18.40 -13.17
CA TYR A 10 5.20 -18.84 -13.90
C TYR A 10 5.43 -18.58 -15.40
N ASN A 11 5.82 -19.64 -16.13
CA ASN A 11 5.85 -19.65 -17.59
C ASN A 11 4.42 -19.77 -18.15
N HIS A 12 3.72 -18.64 -18.27
CA HIS A 12 2.61 -18.49 -19.22
C HIS A 12 3.10 -17.62 -20.39
N PRO A 13 2.90 -18.01 -21.66
CA PRO A 13 3.61 -17.42 -22.80
C PRO A 13 3.20 -15.99 -23.20
N ASP A 14 2.51 -15.21 -22.35
CA ASP A 14 2.00 -13.88 -22.72
C ASP A 14 2.11 -12.78 -21.65
N ILE A 15 2.87 -12.97 -20.55
CA ILE A 15 3.11 -11.87 -19.60
C ILE A 15 4.59 -11.81 -19.21
N LEU A 16 5.34 -10.94 -19.87
CA LEU A 16 6.68 -10.54 -19.47
C LEU A 16 6.56 -9.60 -18.26
N TYR A 17 6.56 -10.12 -17.03
CA TYR A 17 6.61 -9.27 -15.84
C TYR A 17 8.00 -8.67 -15.70
N SER A 18 8.12 -7.40 -16.09
CA SER A 18 9.32 -6.58 -15.92
C SER A 18 8.99 -5.36 -15.06
N PRO A 19 9.40 -5.29 -13.78
CA PRO A 19 9.53 -4.01 -13.10
C PRO A 19 11.02 -3.64 -12.92
N PRO A 20 11.46 -2.37 -13.04
CA PRO A 20 10.68 -1.12 -12.97
C PRO A 20 11.12 -0.05 -14.01
N LEU A 21 10.38 0.12 -15.12
CA LEU A 21 10.39 1.39 -15.87
C LEU A 21 9.37 2.39 -15.28
N HIS A 22 8.24 1.88 -14.79
CA HIS A 22 7.11 2.71 -14.33
C HIS A 22 7.33 3.51 -13.03
N ALA A 23 8.10 3.02 -12.04
CA ALA A 23 8.23 3.73 -10.75
C ALA A 23 8.96 5.07 -10.89
N ARG A 24 10.04 5.11 -11.68
CA ARG A 24 10.77 6.36 -11.97
C ARG A 24 9.92 7.35 -12.77
N GLU A 25 9.13 6.84 -13.71
CA GLU A 25 8.19 7.65 -14.49
C GLU A 25 7.10 8.25 -13.60
N ILE A 26 6.54 7.47 -12.68
CA ILE A 26 5.54 7.95 -11.70
C ILE A 26 6.15 9.04 -10.79
N ILE A 27 7.36 8.82 -10.25
CA ILE A 27 8.04 9.81 -9.40
C ILE A 27 8.34 11.08 -10.20
N SER A 28 8.83 10.95 -11.43
CA SER A 28 9.08 12.08 -12.32
C SER A 28 7.78 12.85 -12.64
N ALA A 29 6.71 12.14 -12.94
CA ALA A 29 5.40 12.72 -13.23
C ALA A 29 4.82 13.44 -12.00
N PHE A 30 4.96 12.84 -10.81
CA PHE A 30 4.56 13.47 -9.55
C PHE A 30 5.32 14.78 -9.31
N ASN A 31 6.65 14.76 -9.40
CA ASN A 31 7.47 15.96 -9.19
C ASN A 31 7.15 17.07 -10.21
N ALA A 32 6.91 16.70 -11.47
CA ALA A 32 6.48 17.64 -12.51
C ALA A 32 5.11 18.24 -12.18
N ALA A 33 4.14 17.39 -11.82
CA ALA A 33 2.77 17.81 -11.50
C ALA A 33 2.71 18.69 -10.24
N VAL A 34 3.50 18.42 -9.20
CA VAL A 34 3.58 19.28 -8.00
C VAL A 34 4.02 20.68 -8.40
N THR A 35 5.02 20.80 -9.28
CA THR A 35 5.52 22.10 -9.74
C THR A 35 4.48 22.85 -10.59
N GLU A 36 3.79 22.14 -11.48
CA GLU A 36 2.83 22.72 -12.42
C GLU A 36 1.49 23.07 -11.75
N GLN A 37 0.94 22.15 -10.96
CA GLN A 37 -0.40 22.25 -10.39
C GLN A 37 -0.40 22.90 -8.99
N TRP A 38 0.75 22.92 -8.31
CA TRP A 38 0.91 23.60 -7.02
C TRP A 38 2.13 24.56 -7.02
N PRO A 39 2.11 25.65 -7.81
CA PRO A 39 3.26 26.55 -7.95
C PRO A 39 3.71 27.24 -6.64
N SER A 40 2.80 27.38 -5.68
CA SER A 40 3.12 27.95 -4.36
C SER A 40 3.85 26.99 -3.42
N PHE A 41 3.89 25.69 -3.74
CA PHE A 41 4.59 24.68 -2.94
C PHE A 41 6.12 24.88 -2.98
N ALA A 42 6.69 25.14 -4.15
CA ALA A 42 8.13 25.27 -4.34
C ALA A 42 8.80 26.39 -3.51
N PRO A 43 8.27 27.64 -3.46
CA PRO A 43 8.91 28.71 -2.70
C PRO A 43 8.71 28.60 -1.19
N ASN A 44 7.62 27.99 -0.72
CA ASN A 44 7.29 27.86 0.71
C ASN A 44 6.49 26.57 0.95
N PRO A 45 7.16 25.41 1.05
CA PRO A 45 6.46 24.13 1.21
C PRO A 45 5.72 24.10 2.55
N THR A 46 4.40 23.87 2.49
CA THR A 46 3.55 23.70 3.68
C THR A 46 3.52 22.26 4.17
N LEU A 47 4.00 21.32 3.35
CA LEU A 47 4.10 19.89 3.66
C LEU A 47 5.52 19.43 3.36
N ASP A 48 6.03 18.56 4.22
CA ASP A 48 7.27 17.84 3.97
C ASP A 48 6.94 16.51 3.29
N ILE A 49 7.45 16.30 2.07
CA ILE A 49 7.13 15.14 1.23
C ILE A 49 8.41 14.36 0.96
N HIS A 50 8.48 13.15 1.50
CA HIS A 50 9.59 12.21 1.27
C HIS A 50 9.15 11.09 0.34
N ILE A 51 9.81 10.96 -0.81
CA ILE A 51 9.52 9.90 -1.79
C ILE A 51 10.50 8.75 -1.57
N LEU A 52 9.97 7.58 -1.21
CA LEU A 52 10.74 6.34 -1.08
C LEU A 52 10.52 5.47 -2.32
N ASN A 53 11.56 5.29 -3.13
CA ASN A 53 11.54 4.40 -4.29
C ASN A 53 12.05 3.01 -3.91
N SER A 54 11.31 2.33 -3.04
CA SER A 54 11.65 1.00 -2.51
C SER A 54 10.38 0.18 -2.26
N SER A 55 10.55 -1.12 -1.98
CA SER A 55 9.44 -1.92 -1.45
C SER A 55 9.04 -1.42 -0.06
N LEU A 56 7.79 -1.65 0.33
CA LEU A 56 7.33 -1.43 1.71
C LEU A 56 8.13 -2.27 2.71
N SER A 57 8.53 -3.49 2.31
CA SER A 57 9.38 -4.38 3.12
C SER A 57 10.79 -3.86 3.36
N ASP A 58 11.27 -2.94 2.53
CA ASP A 58 12.63 -2.39 2.62
C ASP A 58 12.67 -1.12 3.48
N ILE A 59 11.51 -0.62 3.91
CA ILE A 59 11.44 0.53 4.80
C ILE A 59 12.00 0.11 6.17
N PRO A 60 12.94 0.88 6.76
CA PRO A 60 13.47 0.57 8.08
C PRO A 60 12.35 0.44 9.12
N SER A 61 12.40 -0.56 9.99
CA SER A 61 11.43 -0.76 11.09
C SER A 61 11.41 0.38 12.11
N THR A 62 12.45 1.23 12.09
CA THR A 62 12.53 2.47 12.86
C THR A 62 11.66 3.58 12.29
N THR A 63 11.23 3.49 11.03
CA THR A 63 10.29 4.43 10.41
C THR A 63 8.93 4.26 11.08
N LYS A 64 8.41 5.36 11.64
CA LYS A 64 7.10 5.39 12.27
C LYS A 64 6.16 6.25 11.44
N PHE A 65 4.93 5.80 11.30
CA PHE A 65 3.83 6.52 10.68
C PHE A 65 2.55 6.16 11.42
N ASP A 66 1.63 7.11 11.51
CA ASP A 66 0.36 6.90 12.21
C ASP A 66 -0.70 6.24 11.32
N LEU A 67 -0.55 6.38 10.00
CA LEU A 67 -1.54 5.97 9.00
C LEU A 67 -0.86 5.45 7.74
N VAL A 68 -1.46 4.42 7.15
CA VAL A 68 -1.13 3.93 5.80
C VAL A 68 -2.37 4.02 4.93
N VAL A 69 -2.20 4.48 3.69
CA VAL A 69 -3.29 4.59 2.71
C VAL A 69 -3.27 3.34 1.84
N SER A 70 -4.36 2.58 1.86
CA SER A 70 -4.63 1.46 0.97
C SER A 70 -5.53 1.93 -0.19
N PRO A 71 -5.06 1.93 -1.45
CA PRO A 71 -5.89 2.21 -2.62
C PRO A 71 -6.75 0.99 -3.01
N ALA A 72 -7.50 0.46 -2.05
CA ALA A 72 -8.31 -0.74 -2.20
C ALA A 72 -9.46 -0.58 -3.20
N ASN A 73 -9.99 -1.72 -3.66
CA ASN A 73 -11.26 -1.77 -4.37
C ASN A 73 -12.45 -1.50 -3.43
N SER A 74 -13.64 -1.28 -4.00
CA SER A 74 -14.87 -0.98 -3.27
C SER A 74 -15.32 -2.02 -2.22
N TYR A 75 -14.77 -3.24 -2.26
CA TYR A 75 -15.06 -4.29 -1.28
C TYR A 75 -14.02 -4.39 -0.16
N GLY A 76 -13.05 -3.47 -0.09
CA GLY A 76 -12.04 -3.42 0.97
C GLY A 76 -11.17 -4.67 1.03
N ARG A 77 -10.89 -5.30 -0.12
CA ARG A 77 -10.01 -6.46 -0.20
C ARG A 77 -8.58 -6.01 -0.46
N LEU A 78 -7.67 -6.34 0.44
CA LEU A 78 -6.29 -5.87 0.44
C LEU A 78 -5.34 -6.95 -0.11
N ASP A 79 -5.47 -7.30 -1.39
CA ASP A 79 -4.76 -8.45 -1.97
C ASP A 79 -4.09 -8.21 -3.33
N GLY A 80 -4.04 -6.95 -3.78
CA GLY A 80 -3.43 -6.58 -5.06
C GLY A 80 -2.33 -5.53 -4.90
N ALA A 81 -1.25 -5.66 -5.67
CA ALA A 81 -0.19 -4.66 -5.79
C ALA A 81 0.27 -4.08 -4.44
N PHE A 82 0.03 -2.79 -4.18
CA PHE A 82 0.44 -2.16 -2.92
C PHE A 82 -0.38 -2.64 -1.71
N ASP A 83 -1.64 -3.05 -1.90
CA ASP A 83 -2.44 -3.63 -0.83
C ASP A 83 -1.91 -5.00 -0.39
N ASP A 84 -1.40 -5.82 -1.32
CA ASP A 84 -0.69 -7.07 -0.97
C ASP A 84 0.57 -6.77 -0.13
N ALA A 85 1.30 -5.70 -0.46
CA ALA A 85 2.46 -5.29 0.33
C ALA A 85 2.06 -4.87 1.75
N ILE A 86 0.94 -4.15 1.92
CA ILE A 86 0.38 -3.79 3.24
C ILE A 86 0.02 -5.07 4.01
N SER A 87 -0.75 -5.98 3.40
CA SER A 87 -1.14 -7.24 4.05
C SER A 87 0.07 -8.07 4.47
N ARG A 88 1.11 -8.19 3.63
CA ARG A 88 2.34 -8.90 4.00
C ARG A 88 3.17 -8.22 5.09
N ALA A 89 3.13 -6.88 5.14
CA ALA A 89 3.92 -6.12 6.11
C ALA A 89 3.32 -6.15 7.50
N PHE A 90 1.99 -6.22 7.60
CA PHE A 90 1.30 -6.00 8.87
C PHE A 90 0.44 -7.16 9.35
N CYS A 91 -0.07 -8.03 8.47
CA CYS A 91 -0.85 -9.18 8.92
C CYS A 91 0.05 -10.25 9.58
N PRO A 92 -0.49 -11.02 10.53
CA PRO A 92 0.18 -12.21 11.06
C PRO A 92 0.55 -13.17 9.93
N ALA A 93 1.67 -13.88 10.09
CA ALA A 93 2.20 -14.77 9.05
C ALA A 93 1.25 -15.92 8.67
N ASP A 94 0.37 -16.32 9.58
CA ASP A 94 -0.65 -17.36 9.38
C ASP A 94 -2.04 -16.81 9.03
N ASP A 95 -2.19 -15.49 8.92
CA ASP A 95 -3.47 -14.83 8.71
C ASP A 95 -3.39 -13.60 7.80
N TYR A 96 -3.06 -13.86 6.52
CA TYR A 96 -2.95 -12.84 5.48
C TYR A 96 -4.19 -11.93 5.35
N ASP A 97 -5.39 -12.47 5.58
CA ASP A 97 -6.65 -11.75 5.37
C ASP A 97 -7.09 -10.94 6.61
N ALA A 98 -6.29 -10.83 7.66
CA ALA A 98 -6.66 -10.16 8.90
C ALA A 98 -7.09 -8.70 8.68
N LEU A 99 -6.29 -7.91 7.93
CA LEU A 99 -6.64 -6.53 7.59
C LEU A 99 -7.83 -6.44 6.62
N THR A 100 -7.96 -7.36 5.66
CA THR A 100 -9.13 -7.43 4.76
C THR A 100 -10.41 -7.61 5.57
N ARG A 101 -10.44 -8.52 6.55
CA ARG A 101 -11.63 -8.75 7.38
C ARG A 101 -11.95 -7.55 8.26
N ALA A 102 -10.94 -6.88 8.81
CA ALA A 102 -11.12 -5.66 9.58
C ALA A 102 -11.73 -4.52 8.75
N ALA A 103 -11.18 -4.30 7.54
CA ALA A 103 -11.71 -3.32 6.61
C ALA A 103 -13.16 -3.66 6.20
N GLN A 104 -13.41 -4.91 5.82
CA GLN A 104 -14.74 -5.37 5.39
C GLN A 104 -15.80 -5.26 6.48
N LYS A 105 -15.44 -5.49 7.74
CA LYS A 105 -16.35 -5.29 8.88
C LYS A 105 -16.86 -3.85 8.92
N ILE A 106 -15.95 -2.87 8.85
CA ILE A 106 -16.30 -1.45 8.89
C ILE A 106 -17.05 -1.03 7.64
N LEU A 107 -16.64 -1.51 6.46
CA LEU A 107 -17.36 -1.25 5.22
C LEU A 107 -18.79 -1.82 5.25
N TYR A 108 -19.00 -2.96 5.90
CA TYR A 108 -20.32 -3.51 6.08
C TYR A 108 -21.20 -2.64 6.98
N GLU A 109 -20.64 -2.13 8.07
CA GLU A 109 -21.35 -1.26 9.01
C GLU A 109 -21.75 0.07 8.37
N LEU A 110 -20.83 0.70 7.64
CA LEU A 110 -21.03 2.03 7.03
C LEU A 110 -21.75 1.98 5.69
N TRP A 111 -21.41 0.99 4.85
CA TRP A 111 -21.77 0.97 3.43
C TRP A 111 -22.46 -0.31 2.97
N ARG A 112 -22.82 -1.20 3.91
CA ARG A 112 -23.38 -2.53 3.60
C ARG A 112 -22.49 -3.37 2.69
N GLY A 113 -21.18 -3.15 2.79
CA GLY A 113 -20.14 -3.97 2.16
C GLY A 113 -19.63 -3.42 0.83
N PHE A 114 -20.11 -2.26 0.39
CA PHE A 114 -19.67 -1.62 -0.86
C PHE A 114 -19.34 -0.14 -0.64
N ALA A 115 -18.05 0.19 -0.55
CA ALA A 115 -17.60 1.57 -0.48
C ALA A 115 -17.76 2.27 -1.84
N PRO A 116 -18.48 3.41 -1.92
CA PRO A 116 -18.56 4.19 -3.14
C PRO A 116 -17.16 4.63 -3.62
N PRO A 117 -16.82 4.47 -4.91
CA PRO A 117 -15.56 4.98 -5.44
C PRO A 117 -15.35 6.47 -5.13
N GLY A 118 -14.13 6.84 -4.73
CA GLY A 118 -13.79 8.21 -4.32
C GLY A 118 -14.13 8.54 -2.86
N SER A 119 -14.74 7.61 -2.11
CA SER A 119 -14.81 7.71 -0.65
C SER A 119 -13.52 7.23 0.01
N PHE A 120 -13.31 7.63 1.26
CA PHE A 120 -12.30 7.04 2.14
C PHE A 120 -12.98 6.53 3.41
N THR A 121 -12.48 5.43 3.96
CA THR A 121 -12.95 4.88 5.24
C THR A 121 -11.76 4.69 6.16
N LEU A 122 -11.81 5.23 7.37
CA LEU A 122 -10.78 5.01 8.37
C LEU A 122 -11.02 3.65 9.02
N VAL A 123 -10.00 2.80 8.98
CA VAL A 123 -10.01 1.45 9.56
C VAL A 123 -8.95 1.43 10.65
N PRO A 124 -9.34 1.33 11.95
CA PRO A 124 -8.38 1.09 13.01
C PRO A 124 -7.64 -0.22 12.77
N PHE A 125 -6.39 -0.28 13.22
CA PHE A 125 -5.68 -1.55 13.23
C PHE A 125 -6.40 -2.54 14.16
N PRO A 126 -6.52 -3.82 13.79
CA PRO A 126 -7.11 -4.82 14.66
C PRO A 126 -6.22 -5.03 15.88
N GLU A 127 -6.81 -5.06 17.08
CA GLU A 127 -6.08 -5.26 18.34
C GLU A 127 -5.22 -6.54 18.30
N GLU A 128 -5.69 -7.57 17.61
CA GLU A 128 -4.98 -8.85 17.45
C GLU A 128 -3.67 -8.73 16.66
N ILE A 129 -3.46 -7.61 15.95
CA ILE A 129 -2.28 -7.31 15.14
C ILE A 129 -1.36 -6.30 15.87
N GLU A 130 -1.86 -5.53 16.83
CA GLU A 130 -1.10 -4.48 17.54
C GLU A 130 0.02 -5.06 18.42
N ASP A 131 -0.13 -6.29 18.91
CA ASP A 131 0.83 -6.93 19.83
C ASP A 131 1.93 -7.77 19.14
N VAL A 132 1.91 -7.90 17.80
CA VAL A 132 2.76 -8.85 17.07
C VAL A 132 3.95 -8.20 16.34
N ASN A 133 4.04 -6.87 16.31
CA ASN A 133 5.03 -6.10 15.52
C ASN A 133 5.88 -5.13 16.34
#